data_AF-A0A2P5I7R3-F1
#
_entry.id   AF-A0A2P5I7R3-F1
#
_cell.length_a   1.000
_cell.length_b   1.000
_cell.length_c   1.000
_cell.angle_alpha   90.00
_cell.angle_beta   90.00
_cell.angle_gamma   90.00
#
_symmetry.space_group_name_H-M   'P 1'
#
loop_
_entity.id
_entity.type
_entity.pdbx_description
1 polymer ?
#
loop_
_entity_poly.entity_id
_entity_poly.type
_entity_poly.pdbx_seq_one_letter_code
_entity_poly.pdbx_strand_id
1 'polypeptide(L)'
;MKSQPSYERLSEDADDEKLLPLDTCVAEPNTRVKALNWRCVFAGIFIGILLSLLAFSTVALLQPKNKCTQKMTAWSPALEIFNDDDWQFQRFNGTLRVPHELSALPSDEIDEKWDKITFANGGLVRLSKDDVHRINASEYAAEYTEEMGGGYMGAFEVFHGLHCLNMLRQASYMDHYLPKKKEWRDDPETLRFHLG
;
A
#
# COMPACT_ATOMS: atom_id res chain seq x y z
N MET A 1 -54.51 11.78 -63.63
CA MET A 1 -54.14 11.77 -62.19
C MET A 1 -55.22 12.57 -61.48
N LYS A 2 -55.85 11.95 -60.48
CA LYS A 2 -57.28 12.13 -60.15
C LYS A 2 -57.61 13.55 -59.63
N SER A 3 -58.59 14.16 -60.28
CA SER A 3 -59.30 15.38 -59.91
C SER A 3 -60.18 15.17 -58.67
N GLN A 4 -60.20 16.14 -57.76
CA GLN A 4 -61.06 16.16 -56.57
C GLN A 4 -62.56 16.15 -56.95
N PRO A 5 -63.40 15.38 -56.23
CA PRO A 5 -64.83 15.60 -56.22
C PRO A 5 -65.28 16.48 -55.05
N SER A 6 -66.17 17.39 -55.43
CA SER A 6 -67.12 18.21 -54.68
C SER A 6 -68.01 17.41 -53.73
N TYR A 7 -68.44 18.04 -52.63
CA TYR A 7 -69.80 17.86 -52.11
C TYR A 7 -70.36 19.16 -51.53
N GLU A 8 -71.48 19.60 -52.11
CA GLU A 8 -72.55 20.46 -51.58
C GLU A 8 -73.65 19.48 -51.11
N ARG A 9 -74.50 19.66 -50.08
CA ARG A 9 -75.30 20.81 -49.65
C ARG A 9 -76.17 20.37 -48.43
N LEU A 10 -76.75 21.37 -47.74
CA LEU A 10 -78.03 21.40 -47.00
C LEU A 10 -77.88 21.25 -45.47
N SER A 11 -78.47 22.10 -44.64
CA SER A 11 -79.24 23.34 -44.82
C SER A 11 -79.22 24.06 -43.46
N GLU A 12 -79.03 25.38 -43.49
CA GLU A 12 -79.27 26.25 -42.35
C GLU A 12 -80.78 26.34 -42.11
N ASP A 13 -81.24 25.90 -40.95
CA ASP A 13 -82.51 26.29 -40.37
C ASP A 13 -82.25 26.77 -38.94
N ALA A 14 -81.94 28.07 -38.87
CA ALA A 14 -82.68 29.08 -38.13
C ALA A 14 -83.28 28.75 -36.74
N ASP A 15 -82.80 29.56 -35.79
CA ASP A 15 -83.61 30.40 -34.90
C ASP A 15 -84.03 29.83 -33.52
N ASP A 16 -83.19 30.21 -32.56
CA ASP A 16 -83.53 31.07 -31.43
C ASP A 16 -84.42 30.58 -30.26
N GLU A 17 -83.73 30.58 -29.12
CA GLU A 17 -84.16 31.20 -27.87
C GLU A 17 -84.99 30.37 -26.88
N LYS A 18 -84.29 29.77 -25.91
CA LYS A 18 -84.73 29.82 -24.50
C LYS A 18 -83.56 29.72 -23.51
N LEU A 19 -83.51 30.73 -22.64
CA LEU A 19 -82.49 31.00 -21.63
C LEU A 19 -82.59 30.11 -20.36
N LEU A 20 -81.43 29.99 -19.67
CA LEU A 20 -81.14 29.67 -18.25
C LEU A 20 -81.01 28.18 -17.80
N PRO A 21 -80.25 27.86 -16.73
CA PRO A 21 -78.80 27.98 -16.57
C PRO A 21 -78.18 26.69 -15.93
N LEU A 22 -76.93 26.30 -16.23
CA LEU A 22 -76.13 25.57 -15.24
C LEU A 22 -74.62 25.67 -15.52
N ASP A 23 -73.95 26.22 -14.52
CA ASP A 23 -72.51 26.23 -14.35
C ASP A 23 -71.91 24.82 -14.45
N THR A 24 -70.91 24.66 -15.31
CA THR A 24 -69.68 23.93 -14.95
C THR A 24 -68.52 24.47 -15.77
N CYS A 25 -67.76 25.40 -15.20
CA CYS A 25 -66.42 25.71 -15.65
C CYS A 25 -65.51 24.53 -15.27
N VAL A 26 -65.07 23.73 -16.23
CA VAL A 26 -63.95 22.82 -16.00
C VAL A 26 -62.69 23.67 -15.89
N ALA A 27 -62.15 23.79 -14.68
CA ALA A 27 -60.90 24.50 -14.43
C ALA A 27 -59.73 23.71 -15.03
N GLU A 28 -58.93 24.37 -15.88
CA GLU A 28 -57.60 23.88 -16.29
C GLU A 28 -56.74 23.63 -15.04
N PRO A 29 -56.09 22.46 -14.89
CA PRO A 29 -55.17 22.22 -13.79
C PRO A 29 -53.93 23.10 -13.98
N ASN A 30 -53.91 24.22 -13.27
CA ASN A 30 -52.76 25.12 -13.19
C ASN A 30 -51.62 24.41 -12.45
N THR A 31 -50.80 23.63 -13.17
CA THR A 31 -49.56 23.11 -12.61
C THR A 31 -48.55 24.26 -12.47
N ARG A 32 -48.64 24.98 -11.35
CA ARG A 32 -47.56 25.85 -10.88
C ARG A 32 -46.31 24.99 -10.71
N VAL A 33 -45.37 25.10 -11.65
CA VAL A 33 -43.99 24.67 -11.42
C VAL A 33 -43.48 25.54 -10.27
N LYS A 34 -43.34 24.97 -9.07
CA LYS A 34 -42.79 25.68 -7.92
C LYS A 34 -41.37 26.12 -8.30
N ALA A 35 -41.15 27.43 -8.40
CA ALA A 35 -39.83 27.97 -8.67
C ALA A 35 -38.86 27.45 -7.59
N LEU A 36 -37.80 26.80 -8.03
CA LEU A 36 -36.79 26.21 -7.16
C LEU A 36 -36.19 27.33 -6.29
N ASN A 37 -36.25 27.16 -4.96
CA ASN A 37 -35.72 28.16 -4.04
C ASN A 37 -34.19 28.09 -4.03
N TRP A 38 -33.56 28.91 -4.88
CA TRP A 38 -32.11 28.99 -5.03
C TRP A 38 -31.37 29.23 -3.71
N ARG A 39 -31.98 29.88 -2.71
CA ARG A 39 -31.37 30.04 -1.37
C ARG A 39 -31.17 28.70 -0.67
N CYS A 40 -32.15 27.80 -0.76
CA CYS A 40 -32.03 26.44 -0.20
C CYS A 40 -31.03 25.60 -1.00
N VAL A 41 -30.95 25.80 -2.32
CA VAL A 41 -29.95 25.12 -3.17
C VAL A 41 -28.54 25.54 -2.80
N PHE A 42 -28.27 26.85 -2.70
CA PHE A 42 -26.95 27.35 -2.29
C PHE A 42 -26.59 26.95 -0.85
N ALA A 43 -27.55 26.99 0.08
CA ALA A 43 -27.33 26.51 1.44
C ALA A 43 -27.01 25.01 1.47
N GLY A 44 -27.72 24.19 0.69
CA GLY A 44 -27.47 22.76 0.57
C GLY A 44 -26.10 22.45 -0.03
N ILE A 45 -25.69 23.17 -1.08
CA ILE A 45 -24.35 23.04 -1.69
C ILE A 45 -23.26 23.42 -0.68
N PHE A 46 -23.44 24.54 0.04
CA PHE A 46 -22.47 25.00 1.02
C PHE A 46 -22.32 24.02 2.18
N ILE A 47 -23.43 23.49 2.71
CA ILE A 47 -23.42 22.44 3.74
C ILE A 47 -22.77 21.17 3.20
N GLY A 48 -23.08 20.76 1.97
CA GLY A 48 -22.46 19.59 1.32
C GLY A 48 -20.94 19.73 1.17
N ILE A 49 -20.46 20.91 0.78
CA ILE A 49 -19.03 21.22 0.70
C ILE A 49 -18.39 21.18 2.09
N LEU A 50 -19.01 21.81 3.10
CA LEU A 50 -18.50 21.79 4.48
C LEU A 50 -18.41 20.37 5.04
N LEU A 51 -19.44 19.56 4.85
CA LEU A 51 -19.45 18.16 5.28
C LEU A 51 -18.40 17.34 4.53
N SER A 52 -18.20 17.59 3.24
CA SER A 52 -17.17 16.92 2.44
C SER A 52 -15.76 17.30 2.89
N LEU A 53 -15.50 18.57 3.19
CA LEU A 53 -14.22 19.03 3.73
C LEU A 53 -13.97 18.50 5.14
N LEU A 54 -15.01 18.40 5.97
CA LEU A 54 -14.92 17.80 7.31
C LEU A 54 -14.64 16.29 7.23
N ALA A 55 -15.30 15.58 6.32
CA ALA A 55 -15.03 14.16 6.06
C ALA A 55 -13.62 13.94 5.49
N PHE A 56 -13.17 14.78 4.56
CA PHE A 56 -11.82 14.67 4.00
C PHE A 56 -10.74 14.97 5.04
N SER A 57 -10.91 16.03 5.85
CA SER A 57 -9.94 16.37 6.90
C SER A 57 -9.86 15.31 8.00
N THR A 58 -11.00 14.76 8.45
CA THR A 58 -11.01 13.65 9.41
C THR A 58 -10.34 12.41 8.82
N VAL A 59 -10.62 12.04 7.58
CA VAL A 59 -9.94 10.93 6.91
C VAL A 59 -8.44 11.22 6.79
N ALA A 60 -8.03 12.40 6.32
CA ALA A 60 -6.63 12.76 6.15
C ALA A 60 -5.85 12.76 7.48
N LEU A 61 -6.46 13.24 8.57
CA LEU A 61 -5.86 13.30 9.90
C LEU A 61 -5.83 11.93 10.61
N LEU A 62 -6.75 11.04 10.29
CA LEU A 62 -6.84 9.69 10.88
C LEU A 62 -6.17 8.61 10.03
N GLN A 63 -5.56 8.94 8.89
CA GLN A 63 -4.84 7.95 8.11
C GLN A 63 -3.61 7.49 8.89
N PRO A 64 -3.51 6.18 9.23
CA PRO A 64 -2.31 5.67 9.86
C PRO A 64 -1.11 5.89 8.93
N LYS A 65 -0.04 6.44 9.50
CA LYS A 65 1.18 6.84 8.80
C LYS A 65 2.01 5.68 8.23
N ASN A 66 1.58 4.43 8.35
CA ASN A 66 2.38 3.24 8.06
C ASN A 66 1.74 2.28 7.04
N LYS A 67 0.83 2.80 6.19
CA LYS A 67 0.05 1.97 5.26
C LYS A 67 0.89 1.35 4.16
N CYS A 68 1.94 2.04 3.69
CA CYS A 68 2.71 1.53 2.56
C CYS A 68 3.64 0.41 3.02
N THR A 69 4.40 0.63 4.11
CA THR A 69 5.33 -0.37 4.62
C THR A 69 4.59 -1.64 5.05
N GLN A 70 3.53 -1.52 5.84
CA GLN A 70 2.76 -2.69 6.31
C GLN A 70 2.11 -3.52 5.19
N LYS A 71 1.85 -2.93 4.01
CA LYS A 71 1.29 -3.65 2.86
C LYS A 71 2.36 -4.38 2.05
N MET A 72 3.60 -3.94 2.12
CA MET A 72 4.69 -4.41 1.27
C MET A 72 5.65 -5.36 2.01
N THR A 73 5.56 -5.45 3.34
CA THR A 73 6.42 -6.31 4.16
C THR A 73 5.59 -7.31 4.95
N ALA A 74 6.20 -8.45 5.29
CA ALA A 74 5.66 -9.31 6.33
C ALA A 74 5.56 -8.54 7.67
N TRP A 75 4.70 -9.01 8.57
CA TRP A 75 4.66 -8.46 9.92
C TRP A 75 6.03 -8.66 10.59
N SER A 76 6.49 -7.62 11.28
CA SER A 76 7.73 -7.66 12.05
C SER A 76 7.61 -6.69 13.22
N PRO A 77 8.15 -7.02 14.41
CA PRO A 77 8.22 -6.08 15.53
C PRO A 77 9.01 -4.81 15.18
N ALA A 78 9.91 -4.85 14.18
CA ALA A 78 10.63 -3.66 13.72
C ALA A 78 9.70 -2.57 13.14
N LEU A 79 8.51 -2.93 12.65
CA LEU A 79 7.54 -1.98 12.09
C LEU A 79 6.87 -1.10 13.17
N GLU A 80 7.07 -1.41 14.44
CA GLU A 80 6.67 -0.54 15.56
C GLU A 80 7.68 0.59 15.78
N ILE A 81 8.93 0.39 15.34
CA ILE A 81 10.03 1.33 15.49
C ILE A 81 10.20 2.15 14.21
N PHE A 82 10.16 1.51 13.05
CA PHE A 82 10.33 2.13 11.73
C PHE A 82 9.00 2.21 10.99
N ASN A 83 8.60 3.42 10.59
CA ASN A 83 7.34 3.71 9.89
C ASN A 83 7.59 4.43 8.55
N ASP A 84 6.52 4.79 7.80
CA ASP A 84 6.67 5.38 6.46
C ASP A 84 7.48 6.71 6.48
N ASP A 85 7.53 7.43 7.61
CA ASP A 85 8.28 8.69 7.76
C ASP A 85 9.80 8.47 7.92
N ASP A 86 10.24 7.27 8.32
CA ASP A 86 11.66 6.94 8.55
C ASP A 86 12.39 6.53 7.25
N TRP A 87 11.64 6.26 6.18
CA TRP A 87 12.23 5.85 4.91
C TRP A 87 12.87 7.02 4.18
N GLN A 88 14.10 6.80 3.70
CA GLN A 88 14.84 7.77 2.93
C GLN A 88 15.18 7.18 1.56
N PHE A 89 14.81 7.88 0.49
CA PHE A 89 15.26 7.54 -0.84
C PHE A 89 16.75 7.89 -0.98
N GLN A 90 17.59 6.87 -1.05
CA GLN A 90 19.01 7.05 -1.39
C GLN A 90 19.26 6.69 -2.86
N ARG A 91 20.01 7.57 -3.53
CA ARG A 91 20.58 7.27 -4.85
C ARG A 91 21.99 6.74 -4.66
N PHE A 92 22.20 5.48 -5.01
CA PHE A 92 23.53 4.85 -4.95
C PHE A 92 24.34 5.14 -6.22
N ASN A 93 25.66 5.29 -6.07
CA ASN A 93 26.58 5.34 -7.20
C ASN A 93 26.93 3.91 -7.65
N GLY A 94 26.26 3.43 -8.70
CA GLY A 94 26.47 2.09 -9.27
C GLY A 94 27.63 1.99 -10.27
N THR A 95 28.57 2.95 -10.30
CA THR A 95 29.68 2.91 -11.26
C THR A 95 30.66 1.80 -10.87
N LEU A 96 30.87 0.84 -11.78
CA LEU A 96 31.61 -0.41 -11.51
C LEU A 96 33.03 -0.22 -10.93
N ARG A 97 33.75 0.82 -11.34
CA ARG A 97 35.15 1.05 -10.94
C ARG A 97 35.33 2.13 -9.88
N VAL A 98 34.24 2.68 -9.34
CA VAL A 98 34.35 3.65 -8.23
C VAL A 98 34.63 2.86 -6.95
N PRO A 99 35.73 3.15 -6.22
CA PRO A 99 35.99 2.51 -4.95
C PRO A 99 34.86 2.81 -3.97
N HIS A 100 34.33 1.77 -3.35
CA HIS A 100 33.41 1.88 -2.22
C HIS A 100 34.10 1.32 -0.98
N GLU A 101 33.78 1.86 0.19
CA GLU A 101 34.45 1.51 1.45
C GLU A 101 34.32 0.03 1.84
N LEU A 102 33.32 -0.67 1.30
CA LEU A 102 33.11 -2.11 1.49
C LEU A 102 33.63 -2.98 0.34
N SER A 103 34.11 -2.36 -0.73
CA SER A 103 34.53 -3.03 -1.97
C SER A 103 36.04 -2.96 -2.21
N ALA A 104 36.81 -2.54 -1.20
CA ALA A 104 38.26 -2.47 -1.31
C ALA A 104 38.89 -3.88 -1.26
N LEU A 105 40.20 -3.93 -1.56
CA LEU A 105 40.98 -5.16 -1.49
C LEU A 105 40.95 -5.76 -0.07
N PRO A 106 41.16 -7.08 0.07
CA PRO A 106 41.18 -7.76 1.36
C PRO A 106 42.13 -7.10 2.36
N SER A 107 41.58 -6.71 3.51
CA SER A 107 42.32 -6.20 4.65
C SER A 107 41.48 -6.38 5.91
N ASP A 108 42.14 -6.39 7.07
CA ASP A 108 41.46 -6.54 8.35
C ASP A 108 40.48 -5.37 8.60
N GLU A 109 40.78 -4.16 8.09
CA GLU A 109 39.87 -3.00 8.16
C GLU A 109 38.56 -3.24 7.39
N ILE A 110 38.65 -3.83 6.19
CA ILE A 110 37.47 -4.12 5.37
C ILE A 110 36.65 -5.24 6.00
N ASP A 111 37.30 -6.26 6.55
CA ASP A 111 36.63 -7.34 7.27
C ASP A 111 35.86 -6.80 8.49
N GLU A 112 36.45 -5.88 9.26
CA GLU A 112 35.75 -5.23 10.38
C GLU A 112 34.52 -4.43 9.91
N LYS A 113 34.61 -3.73 8.77
CA LYS A 113 33.46 -3.00 8.20
C LYS A 113 32.35 -3.95 7.76
N TRP A 114 32.69 -5.10 7.18
CA TRP A 114 31.72 -6.14 6.83
C TRP A 114 31.08 -6.77 8.06
N ASP A 115 31.86 -7.11 9.09
CA ASP A 115 31.35 -7.72 10.31
C ASP A 115 30.35 -6.80 11.04
N LYS A 116 30.61 -5.49 11.04
CA LYS A 116 29.70 -4.47 11.57
C LYS A 116 28.33 -4.45 10.92
N ILE A 117 28.20 -4.79 9.64
CA ILE A 117 26.91 -4.77 8.93
C ILE A 117 26.27 -6.15 8.82
N THR A 118 27.07 -7.22 8.83
CA THR A 118 26.56 -8.60 8.70
C THR A 118 26.09 -9.17 10.04
N PHE A 119 26.76 -8.85 11.14
CA PHE A 119 26.53 -9.49 12.44
C PHE A 119 26.38 -8.49 13.60
N ALA A 120 25.91 -7.27 13.35
CA ALA A 120 25.69 -6.28 14.40
C ALA A 120 24.91 -6.89 15.59
N ASN A 121 25.60 -7.10 16.71
CA ASN A 121 25.07 -7.69 17.94
C ASN A 121 24.42 -9.09 17.79
N GLY A 122 24.91 -9.91 16.86
CA GLY A 122 24.53 -11.32 16.73
C GLY A 122 23.31 -11.59 15.85
N GLY A 123 22.65 -10.57 15.28
CA GLY A 123 21.64 -10.72 14.21
C GLY A 123 20.36 -11.46 14.60
N LEU A 124 20.24 -11.91 15.85
CA LEU A 124 19.11 -12.66 16.36
C LEU A 124 18.24 -11.78 17.27
N VAL A 125 16.94 -11.91 17.10
CA VAL A 125 15.92 -11.33 17.96
C VAL A 125 15.16 -12.44 18.66
N ARG A 126 14.62 -12.13 19.84
CA ARG A 126 13.74 -13.05 20.56
C ARG A 126 12.30 -12.81 20.15
N LEU A 127 11.62 -13.88 19.78
CA LEU A 127 10.21 -13.86 19.39
C LEU A 127 9.38 -14.63 20.42
N SER A 128 8.21 -14.09 20.74
CA SER A 128 7.20 -14.82 21.50
C SER A 128 6.52 -15.87 20.61
N LYS A 129 5.78 -16.79 21.24
CA LYS A 129 4.97 -17.77 20.48
C LYS A 129 3.94 -17.08 19.58
N ASP A 130 3.35 -15.98 20.05
CA ASP A 130 2.38 -15.20 19.26
C ASP A 130 3.05 -14.56 18.03
N ASP A 131 4.29 -14.09 18.16
CA ASP A 131 5.04 -13.52 17.04
C ASP A 131 5.32 -14.57 15.96
N VAL A 132 5.73 -15.79 16.37
CA VAL A 132 5.95 -16.93 15.45
C VAL A 132 4.65 -17.30 14.72
N HIS A 133 3.52 -17.34 15.42
CA HIS A 133 2.23 -17.57 14.79
C HIS A 133 1.83 -16.44 13.82
N ARG A 134 2.09 -15.17 14.17
CA ARG A 134 1.78 -14.02 13.30
C ARG A 134 2.51 -14.07 11.96
N ILE A 135 3.76 -14.53 11.96
CA ILE A 135 4.55 -14.71 10.73
C ILE A 135 4.32 -16.07 10.08
N ASN A 136 3.43 -16.90 10.61
CA ASN A 136 3.16 -18.26 10.15
C ASN A 136 4.45 -19.11 10.02
N ALA A 137 5.37 -18.92 10.97
CA ALA A 137 6.58 -19.73 11.06
C ALA A 137 6.27 -21.10 11.70
N SER A 138 7.16 -22.06 11.47
CA SER A 138 7.03 -23.42 12.01
C SER A 138 6.97 -23.40 13.55
N GLU A 139 6.08 -24.21 14.13
CA GLU A 139 6.05 -24.45 15.59
C GLU A 139 7.33 -25.15 16.10
N TYR A 140 8.09 -25.76 15.20
CA TYR A 140 9.39 -26.37 15.49
C TYR A 140 10.57 -25.42 15.19
N ALA A 141 10.33 -24.12 15.14
CA ALA A 141 11.39 -23.12 15.00
C ALA A 141 12.38 -23.24 16.17
N ALA A 142 13.62 -22.82 15.93
CA ALA A 142 14.67 -22.87 16.95
C ALA A 142 14.30 -22.02 18.17
N GLU A 143 14.53 -22.56 19.37
CA GLU A 143 14.20 -21.93 20.65
C GLU A 143 15.46 -21.70 21.49
N TYR A 144 15.47 -20.60 22.23
CA TYR A 144 16.41 -20.41 23.33
C TYR A 144 16.08 -21.38 24.45
N THR A 145 17.10 -21.95 25.09
CA THR A 145 16.94 -22.74 26.31
C THR A 145 16.30 -21.90 27.42
N GLU A 146 15.64 -22.55 28.38
CA GLU A 146 15.07 -21.90 29.56
C GLU A 146 16.10 -21.08 30.37
N GLU A 147 17.34 -21.54 30.48
CA GLU A 147 18.43 -20.79 31.15
C GLU A 147 18.75 -19.46 30.44
N MET A 148 18.58 -19.43 29.12
CA MET A 148 18.71 -18.23 28.30
C MET A 148 17.42 -17.40 28.29
N GLY A 149 16.39 -17.78 29.06
CA GLY A 149 15.10 -17.08 29.19
C GLY A 149 14.02 -17.50 28.20
N GLY A 150 14.19 -18.61 27.47
CA GLY A 150 13.17 -19.20 26.59
C GLY A 150 12.78 -18.38 25.36
N GLY A 151 11.77 -18.85 24.61
CA GLY A 151 11.23 -18.19 23.42
C GLY A 151 12.00 -18.52 22.14
N TYR A 152 11.49 -18.02 21.01
CA TYR A 152 11.97 -18.41 19.69
C TYR A 152 13.10 -17.50 19.17
N MET A 153 14.01 -18.09 18.41
CA MET A 153 15.07 -17.38 17.71
C MET A 153 14.54 -16.86 16.37
N GLY A 154 14.56 -15.55 16.16
CA GLY A 154 14.26 -14.91 14.89
C GLY A 154 15.48 -14.16 14.35
N ALA A 155 15.53 -13.92 13.05
CA ALA A 155 16.55 -13.10 12.40
C ALA A 155 15.92 -12.25 11.30
N PHE A 156 16.57 -11.14 10.94
CA PHE A 156 16.20 -10.40 9.73
C PHE A 156 16.94 -10.96 8.53
N GLU A 157 16.21 -11.27 7.45
CA GLU A 157 16.78 -11.86 6.22
C GLU A 157 17.89 -11.02 5.60
N VAL A 158 17.89 -9.70 5.82
CA VAL A 158 18.96 -8.81 5.34
C VAL A 158 20.35 -9.24 5.82
N PHE A 159 20.47 -9.76 7.04
CA PHE A 159 21.74 -10.21 7.59
C PHE A 159 22.25 -11.49 6.91
N HIS A 160 21.34 -12.42 6.62
CA HIS A 160 21.66 -13.61 5.85
C HIS A 160 22.11 -13.25 4.42
N GLY A 161 21.42 -12.32 3.76
CA GLY A 161 21.83 -11.80 2.45
C GLY A 161 23.22 -11.13 2.48
N LEU A 162 23.50 -10.32 3.49
CA LEU A 162 24.81 -9.68 3.68
C LEU A 162 25.91 -10.71 4.01
N HIS A 163 25.60 -11.76 4.77
CA HIS A 163 26.53 -12.85 5.06
C HIS A 163 26.96 -13.56 3.78
N CYS A 164 26.00 -13.99 2.97
CA CYS A 164 26.29 -14.67 1.70
C CYS A 164 27.04 -13.74 0.72
N LEU A 165 26.69 -12.45 0.67
CA LEU A 165 27.42 -11.49 -0.14
C LEU A 165 28.88 -11.30 0.31
N ASN A 166 29.13 -11.25 1.62
CA ASN A 166 30.49 -11.19 2.17
C ASN A 166 31.27 -12.48 1.87
N MET A 167 30.59 -13.64 1.90
CA MET A 167 31.20 -14.92 1.51
C MET A 167 31.62 -14.91 0.04
N LEU A 168 30.76 -14.43 -0.87
CA LEU A 168 31.11 -14.29 -2.30
C LEU A 168 32.29 -13.32 -2.53
N ARG A 169 32.33 -12.20 -1.79
CA ARG A 169 33.48 -11.29 -1.81
C ARG A 169 34.75 -12.04 -1.40
N GLN A 170 34.73 -12.78 -0.31
CA GLN A 170 35.89 -13.54 0.18
C GLN A 170 36.31 -14.66 -0.78
N ALA A 171 35.35 -15.35 -1.40
CA ALA A 171 35.60 -16.34 -2.45
C ALA A 171 36.32 -15.76 -3.69
N SER A 172 36.19 -14.46 -3.94
CA SER A 172 36.95 -13.78 -5.02
C SER A 172 38.42 -13.53 -4.67
N TYR A 173 38.82 -13.78 -3.43
CA TYR A 173 40.18 -13.61 -2.90
C TYR A 173 40.61 -14.81 -2.04
N MET A 174 40.37 -16.03 -2.54
CA MET A 174 40.63 -17.27 -1.80
C MET A 174 42.05 -17.38 -1.24
N ASP A 175 43.07 -16.95 -1.99
CA ASP A 175 44.46 -16.97 -1.53
C ASP A 175 44.67 -16.19 -0.22
N HIS A 176 43.87 -15.15 0.01
CA HIS A 176 43.91 -14.36 1.24
C HIS A 176 43.14 -15.02 2.40
N TYR A 177 41.96 -15.58 2.13
CA TYR A 177 41.03 -16.04 3.17
C TYR A 177 41.21 -17.51 3.56
N LEU A 178 41.64 -18.38 2.64
CA LEU A 178 41.96 -19.79 2.91
C LEU A 178 42.86 -20.01 4.13
N PRO A 179 44.00 -19.29 4.28
CA PRO A 179 44.86 -19.49 5.45
C PRO A 179 44.33 -18.81 6.73
N LYS A 180 43.45 -17.81 6.61
CA LYS A 180 43.03 -16.94 7.73
C LYS A 180 41.76 -17.39 8.43
N LYS A 181 40.84 -18.02 7.71
CA LYS A 181 39.49 -18.30 8.19
C LYS A 181 39.23 -19.80 8.24
N LYS A 182 38.56 -20.26 9.30
CA LYS A 182 38.32 -21.70 9.51
C LYS A 182 37.24 -22.21 8.58
N GLU A 183 36.22 -21.38 8.36
CA GLU A 183 35.07 -21.62 7.49
C GLU A 183 35.50 -21.92 6.05
N TRP A 184 36.60 -21.29 5.60
CA TRP A 184 37.16 -21.53 4.27
C TRP A 184 38.07 -22.76 4.18
N ARG A 185 38.33 -23.42 5.32
CA ARG A 185 39.05 -24.70 5.39
C ARG A 185 38.12 -25.89 5.56
N ASP A 186 36.80 -25.66 5.56
CA ASP A 186 35.82 -26.73 5.50
C ASP A 186 35.92 -27.48 4.17
N ASP A 187 35.31 -28.67 4.11
CA ASP A 187 35.43 -29.50 2.92
C ASP A 187 34.79 -28.78 1.69
N PRO A 188 35.28 -29.09 0.47
CA PRO A 188 34.80 -28.42 -0.74
C PRO A 188 33.30 -28.58 -1.01
N GLU A 189 32.65 -29.61 -0.46
CA GLU A 189 31.21 -29.83 -0.58
C GLU A 189 30.44 -28.86 0.31
N THR A 190 30.83 -28.73 1.58
CA THR A 190 30.27 -27.75 2.52
C THR A 190 30.40 -26.32 2.00
N LEU A 191 31.56 -25.96 1.44
CA LEU A 191 31.75 -24.64 0.84
C LEU A 191 30.81 -24.37 -0.35
N ARG A 192 30.49 -25.41 -1.14
CA ARG A 192 29.53 -25.26 -2.25
C ARG A 192 28.11 -25.03 -1.76
N PHE A 193 27.68 -25.69 -0.69
CA PHE A 193 26.36 -25.43 -0.10
C PHE A 193 26.20 -24.01 0.45
N HIS A 194 27.31 -23.34 0.81
CA HIS A 194 27.29 -21.94 1.25
C HIS A 194 27.33 -20.92 0.10
N LEU A 195 27.71 -21.35 -1.11
CA LEU A 195 27.93 -20.47 -2.26
C LEU A 195 26.98 -20.72 -3.44
N GLY A 196 26.12 -21.74 -3.38
CA GLY A 196 25.30 -22.23 -4.50
C GLY A 196 23.88 -22.61 -4.12
#